data_AF-A0A150V109-F1
#
_entry.id   AF-A0A150V109-F1
#
_cell.length_a   1.000
_cell.length_b   1.000
_cell.length_c   1.000
_cell.angle_alpha   90.00
_cell.angle_beta   90.00
_cell.angle_gamma   90.00
#
_symmetry.space_group_name_H-M   'P 1'
#
loop_
_entity.id
_entity.type
_entity.pdbx_description
1 polymer ?
#
loop_
_entity_poly.entity_id
_entity_poly.type
_entity_poly.pdbx_seq_one_letter_code
_entity_poly.pdbx_strand_id
1 'polypeptide(L)'
;MSSPFLLLSAEVRLHVYDFLPELAIGRHEIVTSDTFLTPAICRVNKLLRIETLPLYAGNCHFVIQVDGPQMPNGNAISTWLEQLELTGLKSVTSVQLSCHWRLPQPTRWQGHVGFYVRLEVREGRWQCTTGTYPIVKDMRGMRSESVELLKYVLDQNVRDVNVREDSGLLPADVDAAARAMEIVAKHPMSAFDTEQSEPGRRRRVEIWSEMERDLLTLNAG
;
A
#
# COMPACT_ATOMS: atom_id res chain seq x y z
N MET A 1 -20.92 32.70 -10.79
CA MET A 1 -22.19 32.39 -10.12
C MET A 1 -21.91 31.32 -9.08
N SER A 2 -22.21 31.56 -7.81
CA SER A 2 -22.06 30.58 -6.74
C SER A 2 -23.09 29.46 -6.93
N SER A 3 -22.67 28.19 -6.91
CA SER A 3 -23.60 27.06 -7.04
C SER A 3 -24.64 27.11 -5.90
N PRO A 4 -25.96 26.97 -6.17
CA PRO A 4 -27.01 26.96 -5.14
C PRO A 4 -26.76 25.91 -4.05
N PHE A 5 -26.05 24.83 -4.40
CA PHE A 5 -25.64 23.79 -3.46
C PHE A 5 -24.75 24.31 -2.32
N LEU A 6 -23.92 25.32 -2.59
CA LEU A 6 -23.03 25.92 -1.59
C LEU A 6 -23.76 26.86 -0.63
N LEU A 7 -25.03 27.19 -0.91
CA LEU A 7 -25.88 27.98 -0.01
C LEU A 7 -26.51 27.12 1.09
N LEU A 8 -26.46 25.79 0.97
CA LEU A 8 -26.91 24.87 2.01
C LEU A 8 -26.00 24.97 3.25
N SER A 9 -26.47 24.51 4.42
CA SER A 9 -25.57 24.33 5.57
C SER A 9 -24.65 23.13 5.33
N ALA A 10 -23.52 23.06 6.06
CA ALA A 10 -22.61 21.92 5.98
C ALA A 10 -23.32 20.61 6.37
N GLU A 11 -24.20 20.65 7.38
CA GLU A 11 -25.00 19.50 7.83
C GLU A 11 -25.88 18.94 6.71
N VAL A 12 -26.57 19.81 5.96
CA VAL A 12 -27.41 19.37 4.84
C VAL A 12 -26.55 18.82 3.70
N ARG A 13 -25.38 19.42 3.42
CA ARG A 13 -24.47 18.90 2.41
C ARG A 13 -23.92 17.51 2.79
N LEU A 14 -23.56 17.30 4.06
CA LEU A 14 -23.11 15.99 4.55
C LEU A 14 -24.18 14.92 4.32
N HIS A 15 -25.45 15.21 4.61
CA HIS A 15 -26.54 14.28 4.28
C HIS A 15 -26.69 14.01 2.79
N VAL A 16 -26.42 14.99 1.92
CA VAL A 16 -26.40 14.73 0.47
C VAL A 16 -25.24 13.80 0.09
N TYR A 17 -24.08 13.95 0.72
CA TYR A 17 -22.91 13.10 0.47
C TYR A 17 -23.16 11.63 0.80
N ASP A 18 -23.98 11.32 1.79
CA ASP A 18 -24.37 9.95 2.15
C ASP A 18 -25.03 9.18 0.99
N PHE A 19 -25.63 9.90 0.04
CA PHE A 19 -26.30 9.31 -1.13
C PHE A 19 -25.44 9.32 -2.40
N LEU A 20 -24.19 9.81 -2.34
CA LEU A 20 -23.30 9.85 -3.49
C LEU A 20 -22.57 8.51 -3.64
N PRO A 21 -22.73 7.79 -4.77
CA PRO A 21 -22.04 6.52 -5.00
C PRO A 21 -20.51 6.66 -4.97
N GLU A 22 -20.01 7.82 -5.35
CA GLU A 22 -18.61 8.21 -5.36
C GLU A 22 -17.98 8.27 -3.96
N LEU A 23 -18.80 8.43 -2.92
CA LEU A 23 -18.39 8.53 -1.52
C LEU A 23 -18.89 7.35 -0.68
N ALA A 24 -19.45 6.31 -1.30
CA ALA A 24 -19.97 5.14 -0.61
C ALA A 24 -18.86 4.38 0.16
N ILE A 25 -19.23 3.75 1.27
CA ILE A 25 -18.33 2.92 2.09
C ILE A 25 -17.92 1.64 1.34
N GLY A 26 -16.66 1.24 1.45
CA GLY A 26 -16.15 -0.01 0.91
C GLY A 26 -15.77 0.04 -0.57
N ARG A 27 -15.47 1.24 -1.08
CA ARG A 27 -14.99 1.40 -2.45
C ARG A 27 -13.59 0.80 -2.61
N HIS A 28 -13.33 0.17 -3.74
CA HIS A 28 -12.01 -0.31 -4.10
C HIS A 28 -11.44 0.55 -5.22
N GLU A 29 -10.34 1.25 -4.94
CA GLU A 29 -9.74 2.22 -5.85
C GLU A 29 -8.36 1.71 -6.26
N ILE A 30 -8.20 1.41 -7.55
CA ILE A 30 -6.91 1.02 -8.11
C ILE A 30 -6.19 2.29 -8.53
N VAL A 31 -5.06 2.57 -7.90
CA VAL A 31 -4.24 3.75 -8.21
C VAL A 31 -3.47 3.49 -9.50
N THR A 32 -3.80 4.26 -10.54
CA THR A 32 -3.12 4.24 -11.85
C THR A 32 -2.76 5.66 -12.28
N SER A 33 -1.86 5.78 -13.26
CA SER A 33 -1.41 7.07 -13.82
C SER A 33 -2.46 7.81 -14.62
N ASP A 34 -3.39 7.07 -15.22
CA ASP A 34 -4.21 7.57 -16.32
C ASP A 34 -5.60 8.00 -15.86
N THR A 35 -5.91 7.81 -14.57
CA THR A 35 -7.22 8.13 -13.98
C THR A 35 -7.09 9.16 -12.87
N PHE A 36 -7.97 10.16 -12.89
CA PHE A 36 -8.17 11.02 -11.73
C PHE A 36 -8.72 10.18 -10.57
N LEU A 37 -7.91 9.98 -9.53
CA LEU A 37 -8.27 9.10 -8.44
C LEU A 37 -9.40 9.70 -7.60
N THR A 38 -9.35 11.00 -7.33
CA THR A 38 -10.40 11.66 -6.56
C THR A 38 -11.66 11.85 -7.42
N PRO A 39 -12.86 11.57 -6.89
CA PRO A 39 -14.12 11.79 -7.58
C PRO A 39 -14.28 13.22 -8.10
N ALA A 40 -15.17 13.40 -9.07
CA ALA A 40 -15.43 14.72 -9.66
C ALA A 40 -15.85 15.73 -8.58
N ILE A 41 -16.69 15.32 -7.61
CA ILE A 41 -17.16 16.21 -6.55
C ILE A 41 -16.02 16.80 -5.69
N CYS A 42 -14.96 16.02 -5.46
CA CYS A 42 -13.77 16.43 -4.71
C CYS A 42 -12.89 17.44 -5.47
N ARG A 43 -13.21 17.72 -6.74
CA ARG A 43 -12.43 18.59 -7.63
C ARG A 43 -13.19 19.83 -8.08
N VAL A 44 -14.49 19.93 -7.78
CA VAL A 44 -15.36 21.04 -8.24
C VAL A 44 -14.91 22.37 -7.65
N ASN A 45 -14.68 22.44 -6.34
CA ASN A 45 -14.19 23.64 -5.66
C ASN A 45 -13.53 23.29 -4.32
N LYS A 46 -12.85 24.28 -3.71
CA LYS A 46 -12.13 24.12 -2.45
C LYS A 46 -13.00 23.69 -1.28
N LEU A 47 -14.22 24.23 -1.14
CA LEU A 47 -15.11 23.89 -0.02
C LEU A 47 -15.57 22.44 -0.10
N LEU A 48 -16.08 22.03 -1.26
CA LEU A 48 -16.50 20.65 -1.51
C LEU A 48 -15.33 19.68 -1.38
N ARG A 49 -14.13 20.07 -1.82
CA ARG A 49 -12.92 19.27 -1.62
C ARG A 49 -12.64 19.04 -0.14
N ILE A 50 -12.65 20.09 0.68
CA ILE A 50 -12.42 19.99 2.13
C ILE A 50 -13.44 19.07 2.80
N GLU A 51 -14.70 19.10 2.37
CA GLU A 51 -15.76 18.30 2.97
C GLU A 51 -15.80 16.85 2.46
N THR A 52 -15.56 16.63 1.17
CA THR A 52 -15.76 15.31 0.52
C THR A 52 -14.50 14.47 0.44
N LEU A 53 -13.30 15.07 0.38
CA LEU A 53 -12.05 14.32 0.27
C LEU A 53 -11.78 13.44 1.50
N PRO A 54 -12.00 13.90 2.76
CA PRO A 54 -11.93 13.04 3.94
C PRO A 54 -12.89 11.86 3.89
N LEU A 55 -14.13 12.08 3.45
CA LEU A 55 -15.14 11.03 3.32
C LEU A 55 -14.71 10.00 2.27
N TYR A 56 -14.29 10.47 1.10
CA TYR A 56 -13.75 9.61 0.05
C TYR A 56 -12.57 8.78 0.57
N ALA A 57 -11.58 9.41 1.17
CA ALA A 57 -10.38 8.73 1.66
C ALA A 57 -10.67 7.71 2.77
N GLY A 58 -11.59 8.00 3.68
CA GLY A 58 -11.98 7.08 4.76
C GLY A 58 -12.85 5.92 4.32
N ASN A 59 -13.59 6.09 3.23
CA ASN A 59 -14.51 5.09 2.71
C ASN A 59 -13.88 4.16 1.64
N CYS A 60 -12.67 4.50 1.16
CA CYS A 60 -11.97 3.76 0.12
C CYS A 60 -10.88 2.82 0.66
N HIS A 61 -10.74 1.70 -0.03
CA HIS A 61 -9.59 0.80 0.01
C HIS A 61 -8.72 1.06 -1.22
N PHE A 62 -7.57 1.69 -1.02
CA PHE A 62 -6.64 2.01 -2.10
C PHE A 62 -5.73 0.82 -2.41
N VAL A 63 -5.63 0.42 -3.68
CA VAL A 63 -4.74 -0.63 -4.15
C VAL A 63 -3.70 -0.03 -5.08
N ILE A 64 -2.42 -0.17 -4.72
CA ILE A 64 -1.30 0.46 -5.42
C ILE A 64 -0.31 -0.63 -5.86
N GLN A 65 -0.02 -0.68 -7.16
CA GLN A 65 1.05 -1.53 -7.69
C GLN A 65 2.37 -0.74 -7.67
N VAL A 66 3.33 -1.19 -6.85
CA VAL A 66 4.60 -0.49 -6.60
C VAL A 66 5.59 -0.66 -7.76
N ASP A 67 5.58 -1.80 -8.44
CA ASP A 67 6.52 -2.18 -9.51
C ASP A 67 5.91 -2.15 -10.92
N GLY A 68 4.72 -1.57 -11.09
CA GLY A 68 4.00 -1.56 -12.37
C GLY A 68 4.66 -0.64 -13.42
N PRO A 69 4.73 -1.05 -14.71
CA PRO A 69 5.25 -0.20 -15.81
C PRO A 69 4.32 0.96 -16.18
N GLN A 70 3.16 1.06 -15.52
CA GLN A 70 2.09 2.02 -15.79
C GLN A 70 2.49 3.47 -15.45
N MET A 71 3.72 3.77 -15.00
CA MET A 71 4.14 5.12 -14.61
C MET A 71 5.53 5.46 -15.19
N PRO A 72 5.63 6.37 -16.19
CA PRO A 72 6.90 6.78 -16.80
C PRO A 72 7.90 7.46 -15.84
N ASN A 73 7.42 7.97 -14.70
CA ASN A 73 8.22 8.74 -13.72
C ASN A 73 8.35 8.06 -12.34
N GLY A 74 7.92 6.80 -12.21
CA GLY A 74 8.39 5.93 -11.13
C GLY A 74 7.88 6.15 -9.72
N ASN A 75 6.74 6.81 -9.46
CA ASN A 75 6.15 6.69 -8.12
C ASN A 75 4.62 6.86 -8.08
N ALA A 76 3.89 5.74 -8.26
CA ALA A 76 2.44 5.72 -8.11
C ALA A 76 1.98 6.18 -6.72
N ILE A 77 2.83 5.99 -5.70
CA ILE A 77 2.59 6.47 -4.34
C ILE A 77 2.70 7.99 -4.29
N SER A 78 3.70 8.62 -4.91
CA SER A 78 3.78 10.09 -4.95
C SER A 78 2.57 10.72 -5.64
N THR A 79 2.17 10.20 -6.81
CA THR A 79 0.96 10.70 -7.50
C THR A 79 -0.30 10.53 -6.65
N TRP A 80 -0.43 9.39 -5.98
CA TRP A 80 -1.53 9.13 -5.05
C TRP A 80 -1.57 10.15 -3.89
N LEU A 81 -0.42 10.36 -3.24
CA LEU A 81 -0.26 11.29 -2.13
C LEU A 81 -0.54 12.74 -2.55
N GLU A 82 -0.07 13.15 -3.73
CA GLU A 82 -0.35 14.47 -4.30
C GLU A 82 -1.85 14.69 -4.52
N GLN A 83 -2.58 13.68 -5.00
CA GLN A 83 -4.01 13.80 -5.25
C GLN A 83 -4.86 13.81 -3.98
N LEU A 84 -4.44 13.11 -2.93
CA LEU A 84 -5.13 13.06 -1.64
C LEU A 84 -4.84 14.28 -0.74
N GLU A 85 -3.76 15.02 -0.98
CA GLU A 85 -3.29 16.09 -0.09
C GLU A 85 -3.10 15.62 1.38
N LEU A 86 -2.56 16.49 2.25
CA LEU A 86 -2.33 16.11 3.66
C LEU A 86 -3.62 15.85 4.44
N THR A 87 -4.72 16.50 4.06
CA THR A 87 -6.02 16.37 4.75
C THR A 87 -6.73 15.06 4.40
N GLY A 88 -6.65 14.61 3.14
CA GLY A 88 -7.21 13.34 2.71
C GLY A 88 -6.45 12.15 3.31
N LEU A 89 -5.11 12.23 3.38
CA LEU A 89 -4.30 11.13 3.88
C LEU A 89 -4.59 10.78 5.35
N LYS A 90 -4.83 11.77 6.21
CA LYS A 90 -5.22 11.52 7.62
C LYS A 90 -6.52 10.73 7.76
N SER A 91 -7.38 10.81 6.74
CA SER A 91 -8.66 10.12 6.72
C SER A 91 -8.56 8.74 6.08
N VAL A 92 -7.44 8.39 5.44
CA VAL A 92 -7.26 7.05 4.87
C VAL A 92 -7.29 6.01 5.97
N THR A 93 -8.13 4.99 5.79
CA THR A 93 -8.29 3.89 6.74
C THR A 93 -7.76 2.57 6.21
N SER A 94 -7.53 2.45 4.90
CA SER A 94 -7.11 1.19 4.28
C SER A 94 -6.33 1.41 2.99
N VAL A 95 -5.10 0.90 2.93
CA VAL A 95 -4.23 0.91 1.75
C VAL A 95 -3.53 -0.43 1.58
N GLN A 96 -3.48 -0.91 0.35
CA GLN A 96 -2.78 -2.13 -0.05
C GLN A 96 -1.73 -1.80 -1.11
N LEU A 97 -0.47 -2.08 -0.79
CA LEU A 97 0.65 -2.03 -1.71
C LEU A 97 0.90 -3.43 -2.25
N SER A 98 1.12 -3.56 -3.55
CA SER A 98 1.36 -4.84 -4.24
C SER A 98 2.64 -4.75 -5.08
N CYS A 99 3.42 -5.83 -5.10
CA CYS A 99 4.71 -5.88 -5.79
C CYS A 99 4.99 -7.31 -6.28
N HIS A 100 5.69 -7.46 -7.41
CA HIS A 100 6.22 -8.74 -7.85
C HIS A 100 7.68 -8.93 -7.45
N TRP A 101 8.07 -10.18 -7.23
CA TRP A 101 9.49 -10.51 -7.14
C TRP A 101 10.17 -10.29 -8.50
N ARG A 102 11.38 -9.73 -8.47
CA ARG A 102 12.21 -9.48 -9.66
C ARG A 102 12.94 -10.75 -10.06
N LEU A 103 12.19 -11.72 -10.58
CA LEU A 103 12.73 -13.01 -10.98
C LEU A 103 13.62 -12.85 -12.23
N PRO A 104 14.89 -13.33 -12.22
CA PRO A 104 15.81 -13.18 -13.34
C PRO A 104 15.37 -13.95 -14.59
N GLN A 105 14.57 -15.01 -14.43
CA GLN A 105 13.93 -15.72 -15.53
C GLN A 105 12.52 -16.15 -15.09
N PRO A 106 11.45 -15.87 -15.87
CA PRO A 106 10.14 -16.42 -15.60
C PRO A 106 10.20 -17.94 -15.79
N THR A 107 10.10 -18.71 -14.72
CA THR A 107 10.01 -20.17 -14.83
C THR A 107 8.64 -20.55 -15.38
N ARG A 108 8.55 -21.62 -16.19
CA ARG A 108 7.24 -22.18 -16.62
C ARG A 108 6.37 -22.40 -15.37
N TRP A 109 5.14 -21.91 -15.38
CA TRP A 109 4.18 -21.93 -14.26
C TRP A 109 4.44 -20.96 -13.09
N GLN A 110 5.41 -20.03 -13.22
CA GLN A 110 5.64 -18.91 -12.28
C GLN A 110 5.19 -17.57 -12.87
N GLY A 111 4.05 -17.53 -13.57
CA GLY A 111 3.46 -16.26 -14.02
C GLY A 111 3.24 -15.33 -12.83
N HIS A 112 3.73 -14.09 -12.95
CA HIS A 112 3.51 -12.94 -12.04
C HIS A 112 3.30 -13.32 -10.56
N VAL A 113 4.31 -13.94 -9.95
CA VAL A 113 4.27 -14.18 -8.50
C VAL A 113 4.54 -12.86 -7.80
N GLY A 114 3.61 -12.45 -6.96
CA GLY A 114 3.76 -11.24 -6.19
C GLY A 114 3.25 -11.38 -4.77
N PHE A 115 3.37 -10.29 -4.05
CA PHE A 115 3.01 -10.17 -2.66
C PHE A 115 2.42 -8.80 -2.42
N TYR A 116 1.71 -8.69 -1.31
CA TYR A 116 1.11 -7.45 -0.89
C TYR A 116 1.37 -7.18 0.58
N VAL A 117 1.35 -5.89 0.90
CA VAL A 117 1.24 -5.35 2.25
C VAL A 117 -0.06 -4.58 2.30
N ARG A 118 -0.89 -4.85 3.30
CA ARG A 118 -2.09 -4.08 3.58
C ARG A 118 -1.96 -3.45 4.96
N LEU A 119 -2.05 -2.12 4.98
CA LEU A 119 -2.16 -1.30 6.18
C LEU A 119 -3.64 -0.92 6.31
N GLU A 120 -4.26 -1.27 7.43
CA GLU A 120 -5.68 -1.04 7.64
C GLU A 120 -6.00 -0.72 9.10
N VAL A 121 -6.91 0.22 9.33
CA VAL A 121 -7.48 0.50 10.65
C VAL A 121 -8.51 -0.57 10.98
N ARG A 122 -8.25 -1.34 12.03
CA ARG A 122 -9.18 -2.31 12.60
C ARG A 122 -9.29 -2.09 14.10
N GLU A 123 -10.52 -2.05 14.59
CA GLU A 123 -10.79 -1.81 16.03
C GLU A 123 -10.11 -0.53 16.56
N GLY A 124 -10.04 0.51 15.70
CA GLY A 124 -9.43 1.80 16.04
C GLY A 124 -7.90 1.81 16.03
N ARG A 125 -7.24 0.76 15.51
CA ARG A 125 -5.77 0.69 15.42
C ARG A 125 -5.31 0.27 14.04
N TRP A 126 -4.20 0.81 13.59
CA TRP A 126 -3.53 0.34 12.38
C TRP A 126 -2.98 -1.07 12.60
N GLN A 127 -3.18 -1.92 11.60
CA GLN A 127 -2.65 -3.26 11.52
C GLN A 127 -1.95 -3.45 10.17
N CYS A 128 -0.82 -4.16 10.19
CA CYS A 128 -0.15 -4.63 8.99
C CYS A 128 -0.53 -6.08 8.73
N THR A 129 -0.98 -6.38 7.52
CA THR A 129 -1.18 -7.73 7.03
C THR A 129 -0.42 -7.91 5.73
N THR A 130 0.05 -9.12 5.48
CA THR A 130 0.82 -9.42 4.27
C THR A 130 0.33 -10.73 3.66
N GLY A 131 0.65 -10.93 2.38
CA GLY A 131 0.30 -12.17 1.71
C GLY A 131 0.95 -12.31 0.35
N THR A 132 0.82 -13.51 -0.21
CA THR A 132 1.38 -13.90 -1.50
C THR A 132 0.26 -14.20 -2.49
N TYR A 133 0.50 -13.97 -3.78
CA TYR A 133 -0.42 -14.30 -4.86
C TYR A 133 0.33 -14.91 -6.06
N PRO A 134 -0.29 -15.84 -6.81
CA PRO A 134 -1.68 -16.30 -6.68
C PRO A 134 -1.91 -17.35 -5.56
N ILE A 135 -0.84 -17.92 -5.01
CA ILE A 135 -0.94 -18.93 -3.95
C ILE A 135 -0.77 -18.26 -2.60
N VAL A 136 -1.76 -18.41 -1.72
CA VAL A 136 -1.71 -17.95 -0.34
C VAL A 136 -0.67 -18.77 0.44
N LYS A 137 0.23 -18.09 1.17
CA LYS A 137 1.33 -18.71 1.92
C LYS A 137 2.22 -19.59 1.03
N ASP A 138 2.63 -19.05 -0.12
CA ASP A 138 3.55 -19.75 -1.03
C ASP A 138 4.90 -19.96 -0.33
N MET A 139 5.22 -21.18 0.08
CA MET A 139 6.50 -21.49 0.75
C MET A 139 7.65 -21.72 -0.26
N ARG A 140 7.36 -21.73 -1.57
CA ARG A 140 8.40 -22.00 -2.58
C ARG A 140 9.40 -20.86 -2.60
N GLY A 141 10.70 -21.19 -2.55
CA GLY A 141 11.75 -20.18 -2.53
C GLY A 141 11.59 -19.21 -1.36
N MET A 142 11.15 -19.70 -0.20
CA MET A 142 10.99 -18.93 1.04
C MET A 142 10.06 -17.71 0.92
N ARG A 143 9.13 -17.68 -0.04
CA ARG A 143 8.30 -16.49 -0.28
C ARG A 143 7.43 -16.13 0.91
N SER A 144 6.84 -17.12 1.60
CA SER A 144 6.05 -16.89 2.81
C SER A 144 6.93 -16.28 3.90
N GLU A 145 8.12 -16.84 4.10
CA GLU A 145 9.09 -16.43 5.11
C GLU A 145 9.63 -15.02 4.83
N SER A 146 9.93 -14.68 3.58
CA SER A 146 10.33 -13.33 3.17
C SER A 146 9.24 -12.30 3.48
N VAL A 147 7.98 -12.66 3.25
CA VAL A 147 6.83 -11.78 3.49
C VAL A 147 6.46 -11.70 4.98
N GLU A 148 6.76 -12.72 5.76
CA GLU A 148 6.69 -12.70 7.23
C GLU A 148 7.77 -11.81 7.85
N LEU A 149 9.00 -11.86 7.34
CA LEU A 149 10.07 -10.95 7.74
C LEU A 149 9.70 -9.49 7.41
N LEU A 150 9.16 -9.24 6.22
CA LEU A 150 8.65 -7.93 5.83
C LEU A 150 7.58 -7.43 6.81
N LYS A 151 6.60 -8.29 7.14
CA LYS A 151 5.56 -7.94 8.11
C LYS A 151 6.18 -7.58 9.47
N TYR A 152 7.12 -8.38 9.95
CA TYR A 152 7.78 -8.14 11.24
C TYR A 152 8.45 -6.76 11.31
N VAL A 153 9.10 -6.34 10.22
CA VAL A 153 9.73 -5.03 10.12
C VAL A 153 8.69 -3.91 10.08
N LEU A 154 7.65 -4.05 9.25
CA LEU A 154 6.60 -3.05 9.11
C LEU A 154 5.67 -2.93 10.33
N ASP A 155 5.55 -3.99 11.14
CA ASP A 155 4.81 -3.94 12.40
C ASP A 155 5.43 -2.92 13.38
N GLN A 156 6.73 -2.64 13.30
CA GLN A 156 7.35 -1.58 14.10
C GLN A 156 6.86 -0.20 13.65
N ASN A 157 6.87 0.07 12.34
CA ASN A 157 6.34 1.32 11.79
C ASN A 157 4.86 1.51 12.17
N VAL A 158 4.07 0.44 12.09
CA VAL A 158 2.65 0.47 12.49
C VAL A 158 2.47 0.75 13.98
N ARG A 159 3.35 0.26 14.86
CA ARG A 159 3.33 0.65 16.28
C ARG A 159 3.54 2.14 16.43
N ASP A 160 4.49 2.72 15.68
CA ASP A 160 4.74 4.17 15.73
C ASP A 160 3.56 4.98 15.20
N VAL A 161 2.84 4.49 14.17
CA VAL A 161 1.57 5.11 13.72
C VAL A 161 0.55 5.13 14.86
N ASN A 162 0.43 4.03 15.61
CA ASN A 162 -0.55 3.91 16.69
C ASN A 162 -0.22 4.72 17.95
N VAL A 163 1.04 5.12 18.16
CA VAL A 163 1.47 5.91 19.33
C VAL A 163 1.42 7.42 19.05
N ARG A 164 1.44 7.84 17.79
CA ARG A 164 1.32 9.25 17.39
C ARG A 164 -0.02 9.84 17.82
N GLU A 165 0.00 11.11 18.23
CA GLU A 165 -1.23 11.88 18.56
C GLU A 165 -2.18 11.98 17.35
N ASP A 166 -1.62 11.99 16.14
CA ASP A 166 -2.34 11.94 14.87
C ASP A 166 -2.21 10.52 14.31
N SER A 167 -3.16 9.65 14.67
CA SER A 167 -3.15 8.21 14.37
C SER A 167 -3.39 7.89 12.89
N GLY A 168 -3.13 8.81 11.98
CA GLY A 168 -3.22 8.62 10.54
C GLY A 168 -1.88 8.21 9.92
N LEU A 169 -1.92 7.64 8.72
CA LEU A 169 -0.71 7.43 7.93
C LEU A 169 -0.13 8.77 7.48
N LEU A 170 1.19 8.89 7.58
CA LEU A 170 1.98 9.93 6.94
C LEU A 170 2.50 9.44 5.58
N PRO A 171 2.84 10.35 4.65
CA PRO A 171 3.50 9.98 3.39
C PRO A 171 4.72 9.08 3.61
N ALA A 172 5.51 9.39 4.64
CA ALA A 172 6.70 8.66 5.01
C ALA A 172 6.42 7.20 5.41
N ASP A 173 5.26 6.89 6.01
CA ASP A 173 4.91 5.52 6.40
C ASP A 173 4.65 4.64 5.19
N VAL A 174 3.95 5.19 4.20
CA VAL A 174 3.62 4.48 2.95
C VAL A 174 4.88 4.31 2.10
N ASP A 175 5.72 5.35 2.02
CA ASP A 175 7.01 5.28 1.34
C ASP A 175 7.96 4.26 2.00
N ALA A 176 8.00 4.21 3.34
CA ALA A 176 8.80 3.22 4.07
C ALA A 176 8.33 1.79 3.77
N ALA A 177 7.01 1.56 3.74
CA ALA A 177 6.44 0.27 3.35
C ALA A 177 6.83 -0.12 1.92
N ALA A 178 6.73 0.81 0.98
CA ALA A 178 7.11 0.57 -0.42
C ALA A 178 8.60 0.26 -0.60
N ARG A 179 9.48 1.00 0.10
CA ARG A 179 10.94 0.72 0.10
C ARG A 179 11.24 -0.67 0.68
N ALA A 180 10.57 -1.05 1.76
CA ALA A 180 10.72 -2.39 2.34
C ALA A 180 10.27 -3.49 1.36
N MET A 181 9.15 -3.27 0.66
CA MET A 181 8.70 -4.18 -0.40
C MET A 181 9.71 -4.30 -1.54
N GLU A 182 10.32 -3.19 -1.97
CA GLU A 182 11.37 -3.24 -3.00
C GLU A 182 12.57 -4.08 -2.59
N ILE A 183 12.98 -4.04 -1.33
CA ILE A 183 14.08 -4.86 -0.82
C ILE A 183 13.72 -6.35 -0.97
N VAL A 184 12.53 -6.77 -0.51
CA VAL A 184 12.08 -8.16 -0.66
C VAL A 184 12.00 -8.57 -2.14
N ALA A 185 11.48 -7.69 -2.99
CA ALA A 185 11.37 -7.96 -4.43
C ALA A 185 12.72 -8.17 -5.11
N LYS A 186 13.79 -7.50 -4.64
CA LYS A 186 15.16 -7.60 -5.17
C LYS A 186 15.92 -8.84 -4.69
N HIS A 187 15.40 -9.57 -3.70
CA HIS A 187 16.03 -10.77 -3.13
C HIS A 187 15.21 -12.04 -3.41
N PRO A 188 14.90 -12.38 -4.68
CA PRO A 188 14.17 -13.61 -4.97
C PRO A 188 15.05 -14.83 -4.68
N MET A 189 14.50 -15.81 -3.97
CA MET A 189 15.16 -17.11 -3.83
C MET A 189 14.59 -18.11 -4.83
N SER A 190 15.49 -18.94 -5.37
CA SER A 190 15.11 -20.00 -6.28
C SER A 190 14.35 -21.09 -5.54
N ALA A 191 13.23 -21.55 -6.10
CA ALA A 191 12.54 -22.74 -5.61
C ALA A 191 13.37 -24.03 -5.81
N PHE A 192 14.41 -23.98 -6.63
CA PHE A 192 15.32 -25.10 -6.90
C PHE A 192 16.53 -25.12 -5.96
N ASP A 193 16.80 -24.03 -5.25
CA ASP A 193 17.83 -24.00 -4.20
C ASP A 193 17.25 -24.70 -2.97
N THR A 194 17.50 -26.01 -2.86
CA THR A 194 16.97 -26.83 -1.76
C THR A 194 18.01 -26.99 -0.65
N GLU A 195 17.53 -27.20 0.58
CA GLU A 195 18.36 -27.59 1.74
C GLU A 195 19.20 -28.85 1.49
N GLN A 196 18.79 -29.67 0.53
CA GLN A 196 19.44 -30.94 0.20
C GLN A 196 20.73 -30.75 -0.59
N SER A 197 20.97 -29.55 -1.15
CA SER A 197 22.20 -29.23 -1.88
C SER A 197 23.02 -28.20 -1.09
N GLU A 198 24.29 -28.51 -0.81
CA GLU A 198 25.21 -27.57 -0.15
C GLU A 198 25.30 -26.22 -0.87
N PRO A 199 25.43 -26.15 -2.21
CA PRO A 199 25.43 -24.88 -2.93
C PRO A 199 24.11 -24.10 -2.82
N GLY A 200 22.97 -24.80 -2.86
CA GLY A 200 21.65 -24.16 -2.73
C GLY A 200 21.38 -23.65 -1.33
N ARG A 201 21.78 -24.40 -0.30
CA ARG A 201 21.70 -23.98 1.10
C ARG A 201 22.52 -22.72 1.34
N ARG A 202 23.77 -22.67 0.88
CA ARG A 202 24.63 -21.47 1.03
C ARG A 202 24.01 -20.25 0.38
N ARG A 203 23.56 -20.36 -0.88
CA ARG A 203 22.89 -19.25 -1.58
C ARG A 203 21.65 -18.75 -0.83
N ARG A 204 20.82 -19.64 -0.28
CA ARG A 204 19.65 -19.23 0.50
C ARG A 204 20.02 -18.47 1.77
N VAL A 205 21.02 -18.96 2.51
CA VAL A 205 21.51 -18.28 3.72
C VAL A 205 22.08 -16.90 3.38
N GLU A 206 22.85 -16.79 2.29
CA GLU A 206 23.42 -15.53 1.80
C GLU A 206 22.31 -14.52 1.44
N ILE A 207 21.38 -14.89 0.55
CA ILE A 207 20.27 -14.02 0.13
C ILE A 207 19.40 -13.64 1.33
N TRP A 208 19.11 -14.58 2.24
CA TRP A 208 18.32 -14.30 3.44
C TRP A 208 19.02 -13.25 4.32
N SER A 209 20.31 -13.46 4.58
CA SER A 209 21.11 -12.59 5.45
C SER A 209 21.26 -11.18 4.85
N GLU A 210 21.36 -11.07 3.53
CA GLU A 210 21.37 -9.78 2.82
C GLU A 210 20.01 -9.08 2.93
N MET A 211 18.91 -9.77 2.61
CA MET A 211 17.55 -9.23 2.71
C MET A 211 17.22 -8.77 4.14
N GLU A 212 17.55 -9.58 5.14
CA GLU A 212 17.31 -9.25 6.56
C GLU A 212 18.12 -8.03 7.00
N ARG A 213 19.41 -7.97 6.63
CA ARG A 213 20.25 -6.81 6.92
C ARG A 213 19.69 -5.54 6.30
N ASP A 214 19.31 -5.59 5.03
CA ASP A 214 18.79 -4.43 4.30
C ASP A 214 17.47 -3.94 4.90
N LEU A 215 16.54 -4.85 5.22
CA LEU A 215 15.27 -4.52 5.84
C LEU A 215 15.43 -3.94 7.25
N LEU A 216 16.32 -4.51 8.08
CA LEU A 216 16.57 -4.00 9.43
C LEU A 216 17.28 -2.64 9.42
N THR A 217 18.15 -2.40 8.44
CA THR A 217 18.84 -1.10 8.28
C THR A 217 17.84 -0.01 7.88
N LEU A 218 16.82 -0.34 7.07
CA LEU A 218 15.76 0.60 6.69
C LEU A 218 14.96 1.12 7.90
N ASN A 219 14.90 0.35 8.99
CA ASN A 219 14.13 0.68 10.19
C ASN A 219 14.96 1.39 11.27
N ALA A 220 16.27 1.53 11.07
CA ALA A 220 17.19 2.12 12.03
C ALA A 220 17.48 3.62 11.77
N GLY A 221 16.91 4.20 10.71
CA GLY A 221 17.07 5.61 10.33
C GLY A 221 15.73 6.30 10.15
#